data_AF-X1JBH4-F1
#
_entry.id   AF-X1JBH4-F1
#
_cell.length_a   1.000
_cell.length_b   1.000
_cell.length_c   1.000
_cell.angle_alpha   90.00
_cell.angle_beta   90.00
_cell.angle_gamma   90.00
#
_symmetry.space_group_name_H-M   'P 1'
#
loop_
_entity.id
_entity.type
_entity.pdbx_description
1 polymer ?
#
loop_
_entity_poly.entity_id
_entity_poly.type
_entity_poly.pdbx_seq_one_letter_code
_entity_poly.pdbx_strand_id
1 'polypeptide(L)'
;MDYFPTLDPAETGFVIANLDRVSSLRNLVLSGGAHFYPNEAWLTITDDKEQKEAVLNTLGTGEFRAHKLYDQAKIITESKADPLAAAGWGGILLIAFLGVTLVSGLGFAVYAYLSARGRQLEFAILRTLGFSLRQIIGLVCLEQLFVIGTGMGIGTFIGLRLSSSMILFLELAERGGRVLPPIILTTDWFTIGIAYIALTVAYLVLAKV
;
A
#
# COMPACT_ATOMS: atom_id res chain seq x y z
N MET A 1 -3.18 -12.88 -20.42
CA MET A 1 -2.77 -13.61 -19.20
C MET A 1 -1.27 -13.48 -19.22
N ASP A 2 -0.79 -12.41 -18.61
CA ASP A 2 0.55 -11.88 -18.93
C ASP A 2 1.59 -12.44 -17.96
N TYR A 3 1.13 -13.02 -16.84
CA TYR A 3 1.94 -13.67 -15.83
C TYR A 3 1.37 -15.06 -15.53
N PHE A 4 2.25 -16.05 -15.41
CA PHE A 4 1.93 -17.39 -14.91
C PHE A 4 2.78 -17.66 -13.66
N PRO A 5 2.24 -18.32 -12.62
CA PRO A 5 3.04 -18.65 -11.43
C PRO A 5 4.36 -19.31 -11.80
N THR A 6 5.44 -18.95 -11.07
CA THR A 6 6.82 -19.47 -11.24
C THR A 6 7.52 -19.18 -12.58
N LEU A 7 6.86 -18.52 -13.55
CA LEU A 7 7.43 -18.19 -14.87
C LEU A 7 7.60 -16.68 -15.09
N ASP A 8 8.78 -16.29 -15.56
CA ASP A 8 9.04 -14.93 -16.04
C ASP A 8 8.80 -14.84 -17.56
N PRO A 9 7.74 -14.12 -18.01
CA PRO A 9 7.46 -13.92 -19.44
C PRO A 9 8.54 -13.13 -20.18
N ALA A 10 9.36 -12.35 -19.47
CA ALA A 10 10.42 -11.54 -20.06
C ALA A 10 11.69 -12.37 -20.37
N GLU A 11 11.96 -13.42 -19.58
CA GLU A 11 13.09 -14.32 -19.82
C GLU A 11 12.75 -15.50 -20.73
N THR A 12 11.55 -16.07 -20.57
CA THR A 12 11.13 -17.26 -21.33
C THR A 12 9.66 -17.17 -21.74
N GLY A 13 9.40 -17.24 -23.05
CA GLY A 13 8.04 -17.37 -23.56
C GLY A 13 7.42 -18.69 -23.11
N PHE A 14 6.15 -18.68 -22.74
CA PHE A 14 5.42 -19.88 -22.31
C PHE A 14 4.18 -20.12 -23.15
N VAL A 15 3.77 -21.39 -23.25
CA VAL A 15 2.53 -21.80 -23.93
C VAL A 15 1.70 -22.60 -22.94
N ILE A 16 0.42 -22.22 -22.80
CA ILE A 16 -0.55 -22.99 -22.03
C ILE A 16 -1.20 -24.00 -22.96
N ALA A 17 -1.04 -25.27 -22.65
CA ALA A 17 -1.62 -26.36 -23.41
C ALA A 17 -2.23 -27.41 -22.48
N ASN A 18 -3.20 -28.16 -22.98
CA ASN A 18 -3.77 -29.28 -22.23
C ASN A 18 -2.73 -30.40 -22.09
N LEU A 19 -2.44 -30.79 -20.85
CA LEU A 19 -1.42 -31.79 -20.52
C LEU A 19 -1.71 -33.15 -21.18
N ASP A 20 -2.96 -33.61 -21.16
CA ASP A 20 -3.35 -34.91 -21.74
C ASP A 20 -3.12 -34.93 -23.25
N ARG A 21 -3.44 -33.84 -23.94
CA ARG A 21 -3.22 -33.69 -25.39
C ARG A 21 -1.73 -33.65 -25.74
N VAL A 22 -0.93 -32.90 -24.99
CA VAL A 22 0.52 -32.78 -25.27
C VAL A 22 1.27 -34.08 -24.94
N SER A 23 0.93 -34.72 -23.83
CA SER A 23 1.54 -35.99 -23.44
C SER A 23 1.15 -37.13 -24.39
N SER A 24 -0.13 -37.22 -24.80
CA SER A 24 -0.58 -38.24 -25.77
C SER A 24 0.07 -38.08 -27.14
N LEU A 25 0.10 -36.86 -27.71
CA LEU A 25 0.75 -36.60 -28.99
C LEU A 25 2.26 -36.90 -28.94
N ARG A 26 2.94 -36.53 -27.86
CA ARG A 26 4.38 -36.79 -27.72
C ARG A 26 4.68 -38.28 -27.56
N ASN A 27 3.90 -39.00 -26.75
CA ASN A 27 4.06 -40.44 -26.55
C ASN A 27 3.80 -41.23 -27.84
N LEU A 28 2.95 -40.71 -28.74
CA LEU A 28 2.70 -41.30 -30.06
C LEU A 28 3.84 -41.02 -31.06
N VAL A 29 4.43 -39.82 -31.03
CA VAL A 29 5.44 -39.37 -32.02
C VAL A 29 6.87 -39.75 -31.63
N LEU A 30 7.19 -39.80 -30.34
CA LEU A 30 8.52 -40.11 -29.82
C LEU A 30 8.51 -41.50 -29.17
N SER A 31 8.52 -42.56 -29.97
CA SER A 31 8.58 -43.96 -29.47
C SER A 31 9.92 -44.35 -28.82
N GLY A 32 10.78 -43.38 -28.47
CA GLY A 32 12.12 -43.60 -27.94
C GLY A 32 12.30 -43.04 -26.53
N GLY A 33 11.94 -43.82 -25.50
CA GLY A 33 12.51 -43.81 -24.14
C GLY A 33 12.43 -42.54 -23.27
N ALA A 34 12.01 -41.39 -23.80
CA ALA A 34 11.97 -40.13 -23.05
C ALA A 34 10.61 -39.95 -22.36
N HIS A 35 10.48 -40.46 -21.14
CA HIS A 35 9.31 -40.19 -20.29
C HIS A 35 9.26 -38.70 -19.90
N PHE A 36 8.13 -38.05 -20.20
CA PHE A 36 7.85 -36.69 -19.73
C PHE A 36 7.29 -36.74 -18.32
N TYR A 37 7.97 -36.09 -17.38
CA TYR A 37 7.48 -35.88 -16.03
C TYR A 37 7.19 -34.39 -15.82
N PRO A 38 6.04 -34.01 -15.24
CA PRO A 38 5.79 -32.63 -14.84
C PRO A 38 6.86 -32.16 -13.85
N ASN A 39 7.42 -30.97 -14.08
CA ASN A 39 8.41 -30.38 -13.17
C ASN A 39 7.76 -29.87 -11.88
N GLU A 40 6.54 -29.34 -12.00
CA GLU A 40 5.75 -28.76 -10.90
C GLU A 40 4.28 -29.21 -11.05
N ALA A 41 3.61 -29.42 -9.92
CA ALA A 41 2.20 -29.76 -9.87
C ALA A 41 1.51 -28.92 -8.79
N TRP A 42 0.42 -28.27 -9.17
CA TRP A 42 -0.47 -27.57 -8.23
C TRP A 42 -1.62 -28.50 -7.88
N LEU A 43 -1.75 -28.81 -6.59
CA LEU A 43 -2.77 -29.71 -6.07
C LEU A 43 -3.74 -28.91 -5.20
N THR A 44 -5.04 -29.03 -5.48
CA THR A 44 -6.09 -28.57 -4.57
C THR A 44 -6.45 -29.73 -3.65
N ILE A 45 -6.27 -29.53 -2.35
CA ILE A 45 -6.59 -30.50 -1.31
C ILE A 45 -7.88 -30.05 -0.61
N THR A 46 -8.67 -30.98 -0.11
CA THR A 46 -9.85 -30.71 0.73
C THR A 46 -9.47 -29.86 1.96
N ASP A 47 -10.40 -29.03 2.43
CA ASP A 47 -10.22 -28.19 3.62
C ASP A 47 -10.20 -28.99 4.96
N ASP A 48 -10.37 -30.31 4.91
CA ASP A 48 -10.31 -31.17 6.09
C ASP A 48 -8.86 -31.33 6.59
N LYS A 49 -8.63 -30.97 7.86
CA LYS A 49 -7.29 -30.90 8.45
C LYS A 49 -6.60 -32.26 8.50
N GLU A 50 -7.34 -33.30 8.87
CA GLU A 50 -6.79 -34.65 9.04
C GLU A 50 -6.36 -35.24 7.69
N GLN A 51 -7.21 -35.08 6.66
CA GLN A 51 -6.87 -35.46 5.29
C GLN A 51 -5.70 -34.65 4.73
N LYS A 52 -5.64 -33.34 5.01
CA LYS A 52 -4.53 -32.49 4.57
C LYS A 52 -3.19 -32.96 5.16
N GLU A 53 -3.14 -33.23 6.46
CA GLU A 53 -1.92 -33.72 7.11
C GLU A 53 -1.51 -35.10 6.59
N ALA A 54 -2.46 -36.00 6.37
CA ALA A 54 -2.19 -37.30 5.76
C ALA A 54 -1.56 -37.15 4.36
N VAL A 55 -2.12 -36.29 3.51
CA VAL A 55 -1.60 -36.02 2.16
C VAL A 55 -0.19 -35.40 2.22
N LEU A 56 0.04 -34.43 3.11
CA LEU A 56 1.36 -33.81 3.26
C LEU A 56 2.41 -34.83 3.71
N ASN A 57 2.05 -35.74 4.62
CA ASN A 57 2.92 -36.82 5.05
C ASN A 57 3.24 -37.79 3.91
N THR A 58 2.23 -38.23 3.15
CA THR A 58 2.41 -39.14 2.00
C THR A 58 3.25 -38.50 0.88
N LEU A 59 3.06 -37.21 0.61
CA LEU A 59 3.87 -36.49 -0.38
C LEU A 59 5.31 -36.28 0.12
N GLY A 60 5.51 -36.20 1.43
CA GLY A 60 6.83 -36.09 2.06
C GLY A 60 7.63 -37.40 2.12
N THR A 61 6.98 -38.57 2.08
CA THR A 61 7.62 -39.88 2.30
C THR A 61 8.45 -40.44 1.14
N GLY A 62 8.91 -39.62 0.20
CA GLY A 62 9.90 -40.01 -0.82
C GLY A 62 9.40 -40.93 -1.94
N GLU A 63 8.24 -41.59 -1.79
CA GLU A 63 7.63 -42.44 -2.84
C GLU A 63 7.35 -41.65 -4.13
N PHE A 64 7.01 -40.36 -4.01
CA PHE A 64 6.72 -39.49 -5.14
C PHE A 64 7.94 -38.73 -5.68
N ARG A 65 9.14 -38.96 -5.14
CA ARG A 65 10.41 -38.27 -5.52
C ARG A 65 10.29 -36.74 -5.60
N ALA A 66 9.35 -36.15 -4.86
CA ALA A 66 9.17 -34.70 -4.82
C ALA A 66 10.39 -34.06 -4.15
N HIS A 67 11.10 -33.19 -4.86
CA HIS A 67 12.30 -32.55 -4.32
C HIS A 67 11.96 -31.43 -3.33
N LYS A 68 10.84 -30.73 -3.55
CA LYS A 68 10.34 -29.65 -2.68
C LYS A 68 8.83 -29.70 -2.58
N LEU A 69 8.32 -29.45 -1.37
CA LEU A 69 6.90 -29.34 -1.07
C LEU A 69 6.61 -27.94 -0.55
N TYR A 70 5.66 -27.26 -1.18
CA TYR A 70 5.24 -25.91 -0.81
C TYR A 70 3.79 -25.93 -0.33
N ASP A 71 3.57 -25.68 0.97
CA ASP A 71 2.21 -25.45 1.49
C ASP A 71 1.89 -23.95 1.39
N GLN A 72 0.97 -23.61 0.49
CA GLN A 72 0.52 -22.25 0.27
C GLN A 72 0.02 -21.59 1.57
N ALA A 73 -0.74 -22.31 2.40
CA ALA A 73 -1.29 -21.76 3.64
C ALA A 73 -0.19 -21.44 4.66
N LYS A 74 0.83 -22.31 4.73
CA LYS A 74 1.99 -22.09 5.58
C LYS A 74 2.81 -20.90 5.10
N ILE A 75 3.09 -20.80 3.80
CA ILE A 75 3.85 -19.68 3.22
C ILE A 75 3.12 -18.35 3.43
N ILE A 76 1.80 -18.31 3.24
CA ILE A 76 1.00 -17.11 3.52
C ILE A 76 1.06 -16.74 5.00
N THR A 77 1.00 -17.73 5.90
CA THR A 77 1.04 -17.50 7.34
C THR A 77 2.41 -16.99 7.78
N GLU A 78 3.49 -17.60 7.29
CA GLU A 78 4.87 -17.15 7.55
C GLU A 78 5.12 -15.75 6.98
N SER A 79 4.63 -15.44 5.77
CA SER A 79 4.73 -14.11 5.17
C SER A 79 3.96 -13.05 5.95
N LYS A 80 2.82 -13.39 6.57
CA LYS A 80 2.07 -12.49 7.45
C LYS A 80 2.67 -12.39 8.86
N ALA A 81 3.40 -13.42 9.29
CA ALA A 81 3.96 -13.51 10.62
C ALA A 81 5.22 -12.69 10.81
N ASP A 82 5.81 -12.10 9.76
CA ASP A 82 6.94 -11.18 9.87
C ASP A 82 6.47 -9.85 10.52
N PRO A 83 6.65 -9.67 11.84
CA PRO A 83 6.10 -8.53 12.57
C PRO A 83 6.87 -7.25 12.22
N LEU A 84 8.11 -7.40 11.75
CA LEU A 84 8.96 -6.29 11.32
C LEU A 84 8.39 -5.65 10.04
N ALA A 85 7.94 -6.49 9.10
CA ALA A 85 7.32 -6.04 7.86
C ALA A 85 5.89 -5.51 8.06
N ALA A 86 5.07 -6.17 8.88
CA ALA A 86 3.66 -5.80 9.07
C ALA A 86 3.42 -4.63 10.05
N ALA A 87 4.15 -4.57 11.18
CA ALA A 87 3.95 -3.54 12.20
C ALA A 87 5.00 -2.41 12.15
N GLY A 88 6.20 -2.68 11.63
CA GLY A 88 7.30 -1.70 11.61
C GLY A 88 7.01 -0.48 10.75
N TRP A 89 6.62 -0.67 9.49
CA TRP A 89 6.40 0.43 8.54
C TRP A 89 5.19 1.29 8.91
N GLY A 90 4.06 0.67 9.24
CA GLY A 90 2.85 1.39 9.64
C GLY A 90 3.05 2.20 10.94
N GLY A 91 3.72 1.62 11.93
CA GLY A 91 4.03 2.31 13.19
C GLY A 91 4.97 3.50 13.01
N ILE A 92 6.06 3.33 12.26
CA ILE A 92 7.01 4.42 11.97
C ILE A 92 6.32 5.54 11.17
N LEU A 93 5.51 5.21 10.16
CA LEU A 93 4.75 6.20 9.40
C LEU A 93 3.80 6.98 10.29
N LEU A 94 3.09 6.31 11.21
CA LEU A 94 2.16 6.97 12.13
C LEU A 94 2.91 7.92 13.06
N ILE A 95 4.03 7.50 13.63
CA ILE A 95 4.84 8.35 14.51
C ILE A 95 5.41 9.55 13.73
N ALA A 96 5.93 9.33 12.52
CA ALA A 96 6.43 10.40 11.66
C ALA A 96 5.33 11.39 11.29
N PHE A 97 4.14 10.88 10.93
CA PHE A 97 2.97 11.68 10.63
C PHE A 97 2.54 12.53 11.84
N LEU A 98 2.45 11.93 13.03
CA LEU A 98 2.14 12.66 14.27
C LEU A 98 3.20 13.73 14.56
N GLY A 99 4.48 13.40 14.43
CA GLY A 99 5.58 14.34 14.64
C GLY A 99 5.50 15.55 13.73
N VAL A 100 5.34 15.32 12.42
CA VAL A 100 5.18 16.40 11.42
C VAL A 100 3.90 17.19 11.68
N THR A 101 2.79 16.53 12.01
CA THR A 101 1.51 17.18 12.33
C THR A 101 1.64 18.10 13.54
N LEU A 102 2.32 17.68 14.60
CA LEU A 102 2.53 18.49 15.80
C LEU A 102 3.41 19.71 15.50
N VAL A 103 4.54 19.52 14.81
CA VAL A 103 5.44 20.62 14.44
C VAL A 103 4.74 21.61 13.51
N SER A 104 4.00 21.10 12.53
CA SER A 104 3.17 21.92 11.64
C SER A 104 2.08 22.68 12.42
N GLY A 105 1.40 22.03 13.35
CA GLY A 105 0.40 22.65 14.22
C GLY A 105 0.97 23.77 15.09
N LEU A 106 2.16 23.58 15.66
CA LEU A 106 2.87 24.62 16.41
C LEU A 106 3.23 25.81 15.53
N GLY A 107 3.82 25.57 14.35
CA GLY A 107 4.13 26.63 13.39
C GLY A 107 2.89 27.38 12.94
N PHE A 108 1.80 26.66 12.71
CA PHE A 108 0.51 27.22 12.37
C PHE A 108 -0.08 28.07 13.51
N ALA A 109 -0.01 27.61 14.77
CA ALA A 109 -0.47 28.37 15.93
C ALA A 109 0.33 29.67 16.12
N VAL A 110 1.66 29.62 15.97
CA VAL A 110 2.51 30.82 16.01
C VAL A 110 2.13 31.80 14.90
N TYR A 111 1.93 31.31 13.68
CA TYR A 111 1.48 32.13 12.57
C TYR A 111 0.11 32.77 12.84
N ALA A 112 -0.86 31.99 13.32
CA ALA A 112 -2.19 32.46 13.66
C ALA A 112 -2.14 33.55 14.74
N TYR A 113 -1.35 33.36 15.79
CA TYR A 113 -1.15 34.34 16.85
C TYR A 113 -0.53 35.65 16.35
N LEU A 114 0.53 35.56 15.54
CA LEU A 114 1.18 36.74 14.96
C LEU A 114 0.24 37.50 14.01
N SER A 115 -0.51 36.77 13.18
CA SER A 115 -1.51 37.33 12.27
C SER A 115 -2.65 38.02 13.03
N ALA A 116 -3.18 37.38 14.08
CA ALA A 116 -4.22 37.96 14.93
C ALA A 116 -3.74 39.24 15.62
N ARG A 117 -2.48 39.28 16.09
CA ARG A 117 -1.89 40.47 16.71
C ARG A 117 -1.69 41.62 15.71
N GLY A 118 -1.30 41.30 14.47
CA GLY A 118 -1.13 42.30 13.41
C GLY A 118 -2.45 42.93 12.94
N ARG A 119 -3.56 42.18 13.00
CA ARG A 119 -4.87 42.58 12.45
C ARG A 119 -5.83 43.21 13.47
N GLN A 120 -5.37 43.46 14.70
CA GLN A 120 -6.21 44.08 15.73
C GLN A 120 -6.73 45.48 15.32
N LEU A 121 -5.93 46.26 14.58
CA LEU A 121 -6.35 47.56 14.06
C LEU A 121 -7.43 47.44 12.97
N GLU A 122 -7.31 46.44 12.08
CA GLU A 122 -8.31 46.17 11.04
C GLU A 122 -9.65 45.77 11.67
N PHE A 123 -9.62 44.94 12.72
CA PHE A 123 -10.84 44.57 13.46
C PHE A 123 -11.47 45.73 14.22
N ALA A 124 -10.65 46.66 14.74
CA ALA A 124 -11.14 47.88 15.36
C ALA A 124 -11.87 48.77 14.33
N ILE A 125 -11.32 48.92 13.12
CA ILE A 125 -11.94 49.69 12.03
C ILE A 125 -13.24 49.02 11.53
N LEU A 126 -13.24 47.69 11.37
CA LEU A 126 -14.46 46.97 10.96
C LEU A 126 -15.58 47.10 12.00
N ARG A 127 -15.22 47.13 13.29
CA ARG A 127 -16.18 47.33 14.38
C ARG A 127 -16.75 48.74 14.40
N THR A 128 -15.96 49.77 14.09
CA THR A 128 -16.47 51.16 13.99
C THR A 128 -17.35 51.37 12.75
N LEU A 129 -17.12 50.61 11.69
CA LEU A 129 -17.98 50.56 10.49
C LEU A 129 -19.29 49.76 10.70
N GLY A 130 -19.50 49.18 11.90
CA GLY A 130 -20.75 48.50 12.26
C GLY A 130 -20.81 47.01 11.90
N PHE A 131 -19.68 46.40 11.49
CA PHE A 131 -19.66 44.95 11.26
C PHE A 131 -19.85 44.17 12.56
N SER A 132 -20.66 43.12 12.48
CA SER A 132 -20.87 42.22 13.61
C SER A 132 -19.65 41.32 13.84
N LEU A 133 -19.38 40.98 15.10
CA LEU A 133 -18.27 40.09 15.49
C LEU A 133 -18.32 38.73 14.74
N ARG A 134 -19.53 38.28 14.39
CA ARG A 134 -19.77 37.04 13.65
C ARG A 134 -19.30 37.11 12.19
N GLN A 135 -19.44 38.27 11.53
CA GLN A 135 -18.96 38.47 10.16
C GLN A 135 -17.43 38.48 10.11
N ILE A 136 -16.79 39.08 11.11
CA ILE A 136 -15.32 39.10 11.23
C ILE A 136 -14.79 37.68 11.43
N ILE A 137 -15.37 36.90 12.36
CA ILE A 137 -14.98 35.50 12.58
C ILE A 137 -15.22 34.65 11.31
N GLY A 138 -16.33 34.87 10.60
CA GLY A 138 -16.63 34.17 9.35
C GLY A 138 -15.57 34.42 8.27
N LEU A 139 -15.11 35.67 8.12
CA LEU A 139 -14.08 36.03 7.16
C LEU A 139 -12.74 35.37 7.49
N VAL A 140 -12.32 35.42 8.76
CA VAL A 140 -11.08 34.78 9.22
C VAL A 140 -11.15 33.26 9.04
N CYS A 141 -12.30 32.65 9.35
CA CYS A 141 -12.51 31.22 9.12
C CYS A 141 -12.38 30.85 7.64
N LEU A 142 -12.91 31.67 6.72
CA LEU A 142 -12.81 31.44 5.28
C LEU A 142 -11.38 31.59 4.77
N GLU A 143 -10.65 32.60 5.22
CA GLU A 143 -9.23 32.77 4.92
C GLU A 143 -8.43 31.56 5.41
N GLN A 144 -8.71 31.10 6.62
CA GLN A 144 -8.01 29.96 7.20
C GLN A 144 -8.34 28.65 6.48
N LEU A 145 -9.60 28.46 6.05
CA LEU A 145 -9.99 27.34 5.20
C LEU A 145 -9.26 27.38 3.86
N PHE A 146 -9.05 28.56 3.27
CA PHE A 146 -8.29 28.70 2.04
C PHE A 146 -6.81 28.31 2.23
N VAL A 147 -6.18 28.77 3.32
CA VAL A 147 -4.79 28.39 3.65
C VAL A 147 -4.66 26.89 3.91
N ILE A 148 -5.55 26.30 4.70
CA ILE A 148 -5.55 24.85 4.98
C ILE A 148 -5.79 24.06 3.69
N GLY A 149 -6.80 24.47 2.89
CA GLY A 149 -7.17 23.79 1.67
C GLY A 149 -6.06 23.80 0.62
N THR A 150 -5.40 24.94 0.43
CA THR A 150 -4.25 25.06 -0.49
C THR A 150 -3.04 24.26 0.02
N GLY A 151 -2.72 24.34 1.31
CA GLY A 151 -1.65 23.55 1.93
C GLY A 151 -1.88 22.04 1.80
N MET A 152 -3.10 21.57 2.10
CA MET A 152 -3.49 20.17 1.89
C MET A 152 -3.39 19.78 0.42
N GLY A 153 -3.93 20.58 -0.50
CA GLY A 153 -3.89 20.28 -1.93
C GLY A 153 -2.47 20.15 -2.49
N ILE A 154 -1.58 21.08 -2.12
CA ILE A 154 -0.16 21.01 -2.50
C ILE A 154 0.51 19.80 -1.86
N GLY A 155 0.26 19.55 -0.57
CA GLY A 155 0.82 18.40 0.15
C GLY A 155 0.40 17.06 -0.46
N THR A 156 -0.89 16.90 -0.80
CA THR A 156 -1.41 15.71 -1.48
C THR A 156 -0.76 15.55 -2.86
N PHE A 157 -0.65 16.62 -3.64
CA PHE A 157 -0.04 16.57 -4.96
C PHE A 157 1.42 16.10 -4.89
N ILE A 158 2.21 16.67 -3.97
CA ILE A 158 3.61 16.27 -3.75
C ILE A 158 3.68 14.83 -3.25
N GLY A 159 2.82 14.45 -2.29
CA GLY A 159 2.79 13.10 -1.72
C GLY A 159 2.49 12.02 -2.76
N LEU A 160 1.50 12.24 -3.64
CA LEU A 160 1.16 11.33 -4.74
C LEU A 160 2.30 11.20 -5.75
N ARG A 161 2.99 12.31 -6.07
CA ARG A 161 4.16 12.28 -6.95
C ARG A 161 5.32 11.52 -6.33
N LEU A 162 5.57 11.76 -5.04
CA LEU A 162 6.63 11.08 -4.31
C LEU A 162 6.35 9.58 -4.19
N SER A 163 5.11 9.16 -3.90
CA SER A 163 4.76 7.74 -3.78
C SER A 163 4.95 7.00 -5.11
N SER A 164 4.55 7.62 -6.23
CA SER A 164 4.76 7.05 -7.57
C SER A 164 6.25 6.90 -7.91
N SER A 165 7.09 7.86 -7.53
CA SER A 165 8.53 7.77 -7.75
C SER A 165 9.19 6.73 -6.85
N MET A 166 8.74 6.59 -5.60
CA MET A 166 9.28 5.58 -4.68
C MET A 166 8.98 4.15 -5.13
N ILE A 167 7.81 3.89 -5.74
CA ILE A 167 7.49 2.56 -6.30
C ILE A 167 8.51 2.15 -7.35
N LEU A 168 8.95 3.07 -8.21
CA LEU A 168 9.98 2.77 -9.21
C LEU A 168 11.27 2.26 -8.55
N PHE A 169 11.67 2.84 -7.43
CA PHE A 169 12.84 2.38 -6.68
C PHE A 169 12.60 1.02 -6.01
N LEU A 170 11.36 0.70 -5.62
CA LEU A 170 10.98 -0.58 -5.03
C LEU A 170 10.90 -1.72 -6.06
N GLU A 171 10.61 -1.40 -7.33
CA GLU A 171 10.59 -2.37 -8.43
C GLU A 171 11.98 -2.81 -8.89
N LEU A 172 13.04 -2.07 -8.52
CA LEU A 172 14.42 -2.48 -8.74
C LEU A 172 14.83 -3.45 -7.63
N ALA A 173 14.85 -4.76 -7.94
CA ALA A 173 15.46 -5.74 -7.05
C ALA A 173 16.95 -5.43 -6.86
N GLU A 174 17.52 -5.78 -5.71
CA GLU A 174 18.96 -5.68 -5.40
C GLU A 174 19.87 -6.35 -6.45
N ARG A 175 19.30 -7.17 -7.34
CA ARG A 175 19.98 -7.90 -8.41
C ARG A 175 19.75 -7.37 -9.83
N GLY A 176 19.06 -6.23 -10.00
CA GLY A 176 18.83 -5.59 -11.31
C GLY A 176 17.71 -6.20 -12.17
N GLY A 177 16.95 -7.17 -11.64
CA GLY A 177 15.74 -7.71 -12.27
C GLY A 177 14.48 -6.97 -11.83
N ARG A 178 13.44 -6.95 -12.67
CA ARG A 178 12.11 -6.43 -12.29
C ARG A 178 11.47 -7.35 -11.26
N VAL A 179 10.89 -6.79 -10.20
CA VAL A 179 10.06 -7.56 -9.26
C VAL A 179 8.75 -7.98 -9.95
N LEU A 180 8.46 -9.28 -9.93
CA LEU A 180 7.26 -9.87 -10.50
C LEU A 180 6.42 -10.55 -9.40
N PRO A 181 5.09 -10.40 -9.40
CA PRO A 181 4.28 -9.50 -10.24
C PRO A 181 4.49 -8.01 -9.88
N PRO A 182 4.17 -7.07 -10.79
CA PRO A 182 4.39 -5.64 -10.57
C PRO A 182 3.63 -5.13 -9.34
N ILE A 183 4.24 -4.18 -8.63
CA ILE A 183 3.70 -3.62 -7.39
C ILE A 183 2.55 -2.67 -7.76
N ILE A 184 1.34 -3.01 -7.34
CA ILE A 184 0.18 -2.13 -7.50
C ILE A 184 0.06 -1.18 -6.30
N LEU A 185 0.03 0.13 -6.57
CA LEU A 185 -0.30 1.12 -5.54
C LEU A 185 -1.79 1.01 -5.23
N THR A 186 -2.12 0.54 -4.03
CA THR A 186 -3.47 0.59 -3.50
C THR A 186 -3.53 1.72 -2.47
N THR A 187 -4.33 2.75 -2.76
CA THR A 187 -4.52 3.89 -1.87
C THR A 187 -5.89 3.78 -1.22
N ASP A 188 -5.91 3.62 0.10
CA ASP A 188 -7.14 3.68 0.86
C ASP A 188 -7.54 5.14 1.15
N TRP A 189 -8.43 5.65 0.30
CA TRP A 189 -8.97 7.01 0.41
C TRP A 189 -9.79 7.24 1.67
N PHE A 190 -10.39 6.21 2.26
CA PHE A 190 -11.18 6.36 3.47
C PHE A 190 -10.30 6.70 4.66
N THR A 191 -9.21 5.97 4.85
CA THR A 191 -8.22 6.24 5.91
C THR A 191 -7.58 7.61 5.75
N ILE A 192 -7.24 8.01 4.51
CA ILE A 192 -6.71 9.36 4.23
C ILE A 192 -7.75 10.43 4.54
N GLY A 193 -9.01 10.21 4.18
CA GLY A 193 -10.11 11.14 4.48
C GLY A 193 -10.26 11.41 5.98
N ILE A 194 -10.16 10.38 6.82
CA ILE A 194 -10.17 10.52 8.28
C ILE A 194 -8.99 11.38 8.75
N ALA A 195 -7.79 11.14 8.24
CA ALA A 195 -6.59 11.91 8.59
C ALA A 195 -6.72 13.39 8.21
N TYR A 196 -7.30 13.70 7.05
CA TYR A 196 -7.57 15.08 6.62
C TYR A 196 -8.60 15.76 7.51
N ILE A 197 -9.70 15.09 7.84
CA ILE A 197 -10.70 15.65 8.77
C ILE A 197 -10.04 15.95 10.12
N ALA A 198 -9.24 15.02 10.65
CA ALA A 198 -8.54 15.23 11.91
C ALA A 198 -7.59 16.43 11.86
N LEU A 199 -6.81 16.59 10.78
CA LEU A 199 -5.92 17.73 10.57
C LEU A 199 -6.68 19.06 10.45
N THR A 200 -7.75 19.10 9.65
CA THR A 200 -8.57 20.32 9.49
C THR A 200 -9.18 20.73 10.83
N VAL A 201 -9.72 19.78 11.61
CA VAL A 201 -10.26 20.06 12.94
C VAL A 201 -9.16 20.56 13.88
N ALA A 202 -8.00 19.92 13.90
CA ALA A 202 -6.89 20.33 14.75
C ALA A 202 -6.44 21.77 14.46
N TYR A 203 -6.27 22.13 13.18
CA TYR A 203 -5.89 23.49 12.79
C TYR A 203 -6.99 24.51 13.05
N LEU A 204 -8.27 24.17 12.87
CA LEU A 204 -9.38 25.06 13.21
C LEU A 204 -9.49 25.33 14.72
N VAL A 205 -9.20 24.32 15.55
CA VAL A 205 -9.14 24.49 17.02
C VAL A 205 -8.00 25.43 17.39
N LEU A 206 -6.82 25.25 16.79
CA LEU A 206 -5.67 26.12 17.03
C LEU A 206 -5.90 27.56 16.55
N ALA A 207 -6.63 27.76 15.46
CA ALA A 207 -6.97 29.08 14.93
C ALA A 207 -7.97 29.86 15.82
N LYS A 208 -8.66 29.17 16.75
CA LYS A 208 -9.67 29.77 17.63
C LYS A 208 -9.07 30.32 18.93
N VAL A 209 -7.81 29.96 19.25
CA VAL A 209 -7.05 30.37 20.44
C VAL A 209 -6.23 31.61 20.12
#